data_AF-A0A8C5Y899-F1
#
_entry.id   AF-A0A8C5Y899-F1
#
_cell.length_a   1.000
_cell.length_b   1.000
_cell.length_c   1.000
_cell.angle_alpha   90.00
_cell.angle_beta   90.00
_cell.angle_gamma   90.00
#
_symmetry.space_group_name_H-M   'P 1'
#
loop_
_entity.id
_entity.type
_entity.pdbx_description
1 polymer ?
#
loop_
_entity_poly.entity_id
_entity_poly.type
_entity_poly.pdbx_seq_one_letter_code
_entity_poly.pdbx_strand_id
1 'polypeptide(L)'
;ITVLDETWTVFRRYSRFREMHKTLKLKYAELAALEFPPKKLFGNKDERVIAERRSHLEKYLRDFFSVMLQSATSPLHIDKVGLTLSKHTICEFSPFFKKGVFDYSSHGTG
;
A
#
# COMPACT_ATOMS: atom_id res chain seq x y z
N ILE A 1 5.57 1.61 -6.63
CA ILE A 1 6.01 1.93 -5.25
C ILE A 1 7.47 2.33 -5.38
N THR A 2 7.82 3.50 -4.87
CA THR A 2 9.18 4.03 -4.92
C THR A 2 9.60 4.33 -3.50
N VAL A 3 10.75 3.80 -3.10
CA VAL A 3 11.36 3.97 -1.79
C VAL A 3 12.84 4.23 -2.02
N LEU A 4 13.31 5.44 -1.72
CA LEU A 4 14.65 5.90 -2.08
C LEU A 4 14.93 5.62 -3.57
N ASP A 5 15.98 4.86 -3.88
CA ASP A 5 16.39 4.51 -5.24
C ASP A 5 15.69 3.25 -5.79
N GLU A 6 14.87 2.57 -4.98
CA GLU A 6 14.17 1.35 -5.38
C GLU A 6 12.76 1.65 -5.88
N THR A 7 12.44 1.22 -7.10
CA THR A 7 11.07 1.25 -7.63
C THR A 7 10.62 -0.14 -8.06
N TRP A 8 9.41 -0.54 -7.62
CA TRP A 8 8.76 -1.77 -8.08
C TRP A 8 7.24 -1.61 -8.18
N THR A 9 6.61 -2.49 -8.95
CA THR A 9 5.16 -2.49 -9.14
C THR A 9 4.56 -3.78 -8.61
N VAL A 10 3.41 -3.64 -7.97
CA VAL A 10 2.57 -4.76 -7.55
C VAL A 10 1.16 -4.60 -8.11
N PHE A 11 0.59 -5.68 -8.62
CA PHE A 11 -0.76 -5.77 -9.12
C PHE A 11 -1.67 -6.40 -8.08
N ARG A 12 -2.59 -5.61 -7.54
CA ARG A 12 -3.49 -6.06 -6.47
C ARG A 12 -4.93 -5.78 -6.85
N ARG A 13 -5.77 -6.80 -6.77
CA ARG A 13 -7.23 -6.63 -6.86
C ARG A 13 -7.74 -5.88 -5.62
N TYR A 14 -8.84 -5.15 -5.75
CA TYR A 14 -9.45 -4.36 -4.67
C TYR A 14 -9.60 -5.13 -3.34
N SER A 15 -9.95 -6.42 -3.36
CA SER A 15 -10.10 -7.18 -2.11
C SER A 15 -8.80 -7.26 -1.31
N ARG A 16 -7.64 -7.31 -1.98
CA ARG A 16 -6.32 -7.38 -1.32
C ARG A 16 -6.00 -6.09 -0.58
N PHE A 17 -6.39 -4.94 -1.13
CA PHE A 17 -6.29 -3.66 -0.43
C PHE A 17 -7.18 -3.63 0.81
N ARG A 18 -8.42 -4.13 0.69
CA ARG A 18 -9.37 -4.19 1.80
C ARG A 18 -8.91 -5.14 2.91
N GLU A 19 -8.36 -6.30 2.54
CA GLU A 19 -7.74 -7.26 3.46
C GLU A 19 -6.58 -6.61 4.20
N MET A 20 -5.65 -5.97 3.48
CA MET A 20 -4.53 -5.23 4.09
C MET A 20 -5.03 -4.16 5.08
N HIS A 21 -5.98 -3.31 4.67
CA HIS A 21 -6.54 -2.28 5.55
C HIS A 21 -7.12 -2.87 6.84
N LYS A 22 -7.98 -3.89 6.73
CA LYS A 22 -8.59 -4.53 7.90
C LYS A 22 -7.55 -5.10 8.84
N THR A 23 -6.57 -5.84 8.33
CA THR A 23 -5.53 -6.47 9.16
C THR A 23 -4.66 -5.42 9.85
N LEU A 24 -4.23 -4.38 9.13
CA LEU A 24 -3.33 -3.38 9.69
C LEU A 24 -4.07 -2.42 10.65
N LYS A 25 -5.33 -2.07 10.37
CA LYS A 25 -6.14 -1.23 11.26
C LYS A 25 -6.39 -1.86 12.63
N LEU A 26 -6.45 -3.20 12.71
CA LEU A 26 -6.53 -3.91 13.98
C LEU A 26 -5.21 -3.86 14.77
N LYS A 27 -4.08 -3.71 14.09
CA LYS A 27 -2.74 -3.72 14.70
C LYS A 27 -2.23 -2.32 15.05
N TYR A 28 -2.61 -1.31 14.27
CA TYR A 28 -2.12 0.07 14.38
C TYR A 28 -3.31 1.02 14.46
N ALA A 29 -3.55 1.56 15.66
CA ALA A 29 -4.73 2.38 15.96
C ALA A 29 -4.74 3.70 15.17
N GLU A 30 -3.57 4.23 14.79
CA GLU A 30 -3.42 5.42 13.95
C GLU A 30 -4.09 5.27 12.58
N LEU A 31 -4.24 4.04 12.08
CA LEU A 31 -4.94 3.76 10.82
C LEU A 31 -6.46 3.83 10.96
N ALA A 32 -7.01 3.98 12.18
CA ALA A 32 -8.44 4.04 12.40
C ALA A 32 -9.08 5.26 11.72
N ALA A 33 -8.33 6.38 11.64
CA ALA A 33 -8.73 7.62 11.00
C ALA A 33 -8.69 7.57 9.46
N LEU A 34 -8.04 6.55 8.87
CA LEU A 34 -8.04 6.37 7.42
C LEU A 34 -9.32 5.71 6.94
N GLU A 35 -10.00 6.39 6.03
CA GLU A 35 -11.16 5.85 5.34
C GLU A 35 -10.73 4.97 4.16
N PHE A 36 -11.20 3.73 4.15
CA PHE A 36 -10.96 2.83 3.03
C PHE A 36 -12.00 3.07 1.93
N PRO A 37 -11.60 3.27 0.67
CA PRO A 37 -12.53 3.62 -0.40
C PRO A 37 -13.59 2.52 -0.60
N PRO A 38 -14.90 2.85 -0.56
CA PRO A 38 -15.97 1.87 -0.65
C PRO A 38 -16.09 1.29 -2.07
N LYS A 39 -16.66 0.08 -2.15
CA LYS A 39 -16.99 -0.53 -3.43
C LYS A 39 -18.33 0.02 -3.92
N LYS A 40 -18.39 0.53 -5.15
CA LYS A 40 -19.67 0.86 -5.80
C LYS A 40 -20.49 -0.41 -6.05
N LEU A 41 -21.77 -0.36 -5.72
CA LEU A 41 -22.71 -1.48 -5.86
C LEU A 41 -23.08 -1.75 -7.33
N PHE A 42 -22.89 -0.76 -8.21
CA PHE A 42 -23.16 -0.83 -9.65
C PHE A 42 -21.95 -0.35 -10.46
N GLY A 43 -21.97 -0.60 -11.78
CA GLY A 43 -20.95 -0.06 -12.70
C GLY A 43 -19.56 -0.68 -12.59
N ASN A 44 -19.42 -1.87 -12.01
CA ASN A 44 -18.11 -2.51 -11.80
C ASN A 44 -17.35 -2.90 -13.09
N LYS A 45 -18.01 -2.82 -14.26
CA LYS A 45 -17.42 -2.99 -15.59
C LYS A 45 -17.20 -1.65 -16.33
N ASP A 46 -17.68 -0.53 -15.79
CA ASP A 46 -17.48 0.79 -16.39
C ASP A 46 -16.04 1.26 -16.14
N GLU A 47 -15.31 1.57 -17.19
CA GLU A 47 -13.91 2.00 -17.12
C GLU A 47 -13.73 3.25 -16.27
N ARG A 48 -14.70 4.17 -16.25
CA ARG A 48 -14.64 5.38 -15.43
C ARG A 48 -14.71 5.03 -13.94
N VAL A 49 -15.56 4.06 -13.59
CA VAL A 49 -15.66 3.54 -12.21
C VAL A 49 -14.36 2.84 -11.80
N ILE A 50 -13.71 2.14 -12.72
CA ILE A 50 -12.42 1.48 -12.48
C ILE A 50 -11.31 2.53 -12.31
N ALA A 51 -11.24 3.55 -13.15
CA ALA A 51 -10.25 4.63 -13.09
C ALA A 51 -10.38 5.45 -11.81
N GLU A 52 -11.60 5.82 -11.43
CA GLU A 52 -11.90 6.50 -10.17
C GLU A 52 -11.49 5.66 -8.96
N ARG A 53 -11.80 4.35 -8.97
CA ARG A 53 -11.35 3.42 -7.93
C ARG A 53 -9.82 3.36 -7.87
N ARG A 54 -9.13 3.35 -9.01
CA ARG A 54 -7.67 3.37 -9.05
C ARG A 54 -7.12 4.62 -8.38
N SER A 55 -7.65 5.79 -8.73
CA SER A 55 -7.28 7.07 -8.13
C SER A 55 -7.49 7.08 -6.60
N HIS A 56 -8.64 6.61 -6.12
CA HIS A 56 -8.89 6.53 -4.68
C HIS A 56 -7.98 5.53 -3.96
N LEU A 57 -7.65 4.39 -4.56
CA LEU A 57 -6.72 3.42 -3.98
C LEU A 57 -5.28 3.95 -3.95
N GLU A 58 -4.86 4.70 -4.97
CA GLU A 58 -3.57 5.38 -4.99
C GLU A 58 -3.49 6.44 -3.88
N LYS A 59 -4.53 7.28 -3.74
CA LYS A 59 -4.60 8.27 -2.66
C LYS A 59 -4.56 7.59 -1.29
N TYR A 60 -5.37 6.54 -1.10
CA TYR A 60 -5.38 5.77 0.14
C TYR A 60 -3.99 5.23 0.51
N LEU A 61 -3.22 4.71 -0.45
CA LEU A 61 -1.85 4.24 -0.17
C LEU A 61 -0.91 5.38 0.20
N ARG A 62 -1.04 6.56 -0.41
CA ARG A 62 -0.24 7.73 -0.03
C ARG A 62 -0.55 8.18 1.40
N ASP A 63 -1.83 8.29 1.74
CA ASP A 63 -2.27 8.67 3.09
C ASP A 63 -1.84 7.60 4.12
N PHE A 64 -1.96 6.31 3.77
CA PHE A 64 -1.49 5.18 4.57
C PHE A 64 -0.01 5.31 4.94
N PHE A 65 0.86 5.53 3.95
CA PHE A 65 2.28 5.70 4.23
C PHE A 65 2.56 6.98 5.00
N SER A 66 1.85 8.08 4.73
CA SER A 66 1.99 9.32 5.51
C SER A 66 1.74 9.08 7.01
N VAL A 67 0.66 8.37 7.35
CA VAL A 67 0.34 8.02 8.74
C VAL A 67 1.41 7.10 9.35
N MET A 68 1.79 6.04 8.62
CA MET A 68 2.78 5.08 9.13
C MET A 68 4.18 5.67 9.28
N LEU A 69 4.57 6.67 8.49
CA LEU A 69 5.87 7.33 8.61
C LEU A 69 5.90 8.36 9.75
N GLN A 70 4.77 8.96 10.10
CA GLN A 70 4.66 10.01 11.13
C GLN A 70 4.29 9.48 12.52
N SER A 71 3.68 8.30 12.62
CA SER A 71 3.30 7.71 13.90
C SER A 71 4.52 7.17 14.65
N ALA A 72 4.82 7.69 15.85
CA ALA A 72 5.94 7.24 16.67
C ALA A 72 5.85 5.75 17.09
N THR A 73 4.63 5.20 17.15
CA THR A 73 4.39 3.78 17.47
C THR A 73 4.54 2.87 16.25
N SER A 74 4.53 3.44 15.04
CA SER A 74 4.69 2.66 13.82
C SER A 74 6.10 2.06 13.70
N PRO A 75 6.23 0.84 13.14
CA PRO A 75 7.51 0.27 12.77
C PRO A 75 8.14 0.96 11.55
N LEU A 76 7.36 1.76 10.80
CA LEU A 76 7.83 2.54 9.66
C LEU A 76 8.12 4.01 10.03
N HIS A 77 8.08 4.38 11.32
CA HIS A 77 8.33 5.76 11.74
C HIS A 77 9.66 6.29 11.19
N ILE A 78 9.66 7.50 10.63
CA ILE A 78 10.79 8.08 9.90
C ILE A 78 12.10 8.06 10.71
N ASP A 79 12.05 8.34 12.00
CA ASP A 79 13.26 8.34 12.85
C ASP A 79 13.78 6.93 13.16
N LYS A 80 12.94 5.91 13.04
CA LYS A 80 13.34 4.50 13.22
C LYS A 80 13.91 3.89 11.96
N VAL A 81 13.44 4.33 10.79
CA VAL A 81 13.76 3.71 9.50
C VAL A 81 14.55 4.60 8.55
N GLY A 82 14.95 5.80 8.94
CA GLY A 82 15.53 6.82 8.04
C GLY A 82 16.58 6.30 7.05
N LEU A 83 17.54 5.48 7.50
CA LEU A 83 18.57 4.86 6.65
C LEU A 83 18.26 3.43 6.19
N THR A 84 17.21 2.79 6.71
CA THR A 84 16.88 1.38 6.47
C THR A 84 15.55 1.18 5.73
N LEU A 85 14.87 2.26 5.37
CA LEU A 85 13.66 2.22 4.57
C LEU A 85 14.03 1.73 3.17
N SER A 86 13.72 0.47 2.92
CA SER A 86 14.04 -0.23 1.68
C SER A 86 12.81 -0.99 1.21
N LYS A 87 12.87 -1.50 -0.03
CA LYS A 87 11.85 -2.44 -0.51
C LYS A 87 11.66 -3.62 0.42
N HIS A 88 12.75 -4.14 1.00
CA HIS A 88 12.73 -5.26 1.94
C HIS A 88 11.90 -4.92 3.18
N THR A 89 12.14 -3.76 3.80
CA THR A 89 11.39 -3.28 4.96
C THR A 89 9.89 -3.17 4.68
N ILE A 90 9.51 -2.63 3.52
CA ILE A 90 8.09 -2.53 3.11
C ILE A 90 7.47 -3.92 2.86
N CYS A 91 8.23 -4.84 2.26
CA CYS A 91 7.78 -6.21 2.00
C CYS A 91 7.57 -7.01 3.29
N GLU A 92 8.47 -6.88 4.26
CA GLU A 92 8.36 -7.54 5.56
C GLU A 92 7.23 -6.94 6.41
N PHE A 93 7.02 -5.64 6.30
CA PHE A 93 5.91 -4.98 6.98
C PHE A 93 4.53 -5.52 6.53
N SER A 94 4.34 -5.80 5.24
CA SER A 94 3.11 -6.43 4.76
C SER A 94 3.31 -7.27 3.49
N PRO A 95 2.77 -8.51 3.45
CA PRO A 95 2.80 -9.35 2.26
C PRO A 95 2.02 -8.74 1.09
N PHE A 96 1.19 -7.72 1.33
CA PHE A 96 0.55 -6.95 0.26
C PHE A 96 1.57 -6.38 -0.73
N PHE A 97 2.75 -5.96 -0.24
CA PHE A 97 3.81 -5.33 -1.04
C PHE A 97 4.85 -6.32 -1.60
N LYS A 98 4.83 -7.59 -1.14
CA LYS A 98 5.70 -8.65 -1.65
C LYS A 98 5.35 -8.99 -3.10
N LYS A 99 6.35 -9.18 -3.95
CA LYS A 99 6.17 -9.56 -5.36
C LYS A 99 5.39 -10.89 -5.45
N GLY A 100 4.26 -10.88 -6.13
CA GLY A 100 3.50 -12.07 -6.53
C GLY A 100 3.87 -12.53 -7.94
N VAL A 101 3.24 -13.61 -8.40
CA VAL A 101 3.54 -14.26 -9.70
C VAL A 101 3.45 -13.31 -10.91
N PHE A 102 2.65 -12.25 -10.82
CA PHE A 102 2.43 -11.28 -11.91
C PHE A 102 3.17 -9.93 -11.73
N ASP A 103 3.94 -9.76 -10.67
CA ASP A 103 4.58 -8.48 -10.35
C ASP A 103 5.99 -8.39 -10.98
N TYR A 104 6.50 -7.18 -11.25
CA TYR A 104 7.82 -6.95 -11.89
C TYR A 104 8.75 -6.04 -11.06
N SER A 105 10.05 -6.06 -11.36
CA SER A 105 11.09 -5.18 -10.77
C SER A 105 12.00 -4.63 -11.87
N SER A 106 12.49 -3.39 -11.73
CA SER A 106 13.37 -2.74 -12.72
C SER A 106 14.75 -3.37 -12.82
N HIS A 107 15.25 -4.02 -11.76
CA HIS A 107 16.45 -4.84 -11.81
C HIS A 107 16.04 -6.29 -12.12
N GLY A 108 16.03 -6.64 -13.40
CA GLY A 108 15.93 -8.01 -13.86
C GLY A 108 17.28 -8.43 -14.43
N THR A 109 17.99 -9.33 -13.76
CA THR A 109 18.89 -10.25 -14.45
C THR A 109 18.04 -11.44 -14.86
N GLY A 110 17.86 -11.61 -16.18
CA GLY A 110 17.39 -12.86 -16.77
C GLY A 110 18.45 -13.95 -16.67
#